data_AF-A0A519I321-F1
#
_entry.id   AF-A0A519I321-F1
#
_cell.length_a   1.000
_cell.length_b   1.000
_cell.length_c   1.000
_cell.angle_alpha   90.00
_cell.angle_beta   90.00
_cell.angle_gamma   90.00
#
_symmetry.space_group_name_H-M   'P 1'
#
loop_
_entity.id
_entity.type
_entity.pdbx_description
1 polymer ?
#
loop_
_entity_poly.entity_id
_entity_poly.type
_entity_poly.pdbx_seq_one_letter_code
_entity_poly.pdbx_strand_id
1 'polypeptide(L)' 'MTTPAAPFFIAKVEPDGQQCDAWPEQPLLLSMEQGGIDWPSSCRNGTCRTCIGMLTEGEVRYAIEWPG' A
#
# COMPACT_ATOMS: atom_id res chain seq x y z
N MET A 1 -0.26 12.84 -24.84
CA MET A 1 -1.66 12.54 -24.45
C MET A 1 -1.58 11.95 -23.06
N THR A 2 -2.06 12.67 -22.05
CA THR A 2 -1.96 12.24 -20.65
C THR A 2 -3.11 11.27 -20.37
N THR A 3 -2.80 9.99 -20.14
CA THR A 3 -3.78 9.00 -19.67
C THR A 3 -4.41 9.52 -18.38
N PRO A 4 -5.74 9.59 -18.25
CA PRO A 4 -6.36 9.98 -16.99
C PRO A 4 -5.93 8.98 -15.92
N ALA A 5 -5.38 9.50 -14.81
CA ALA A 5 -4.98 8.69 -13.68
C ALA A 5 -6.22 7.95 -13.14
N ALA A 6 -6.07 6.65 -12.87
CA ALA A 6 -7.14 5.88 -12.24
C ALA A 6 -7.51 6.52 -10.90
N PRO A 7 -8.81 6.60 -10.56
CA PRO A 7 -9.25 7.20 -9.29
C PRO A 7 -8.73 6.41 -8.07
N PHE A 8 -8.55 5.10 -8.24
CA PHE A 8 -7.96 4.19 -7.28
C PHE A 8 -7.51 2.90 -7.99
N PHE A 9 -6.75 2.07 -7.29
CA PHE A 9 -6.34 0.73 -7.71
C PHE A 9 -6.93 -0.32 -6.76
N ILE A 10 -6.88 -1.60 -7.12
CA ILE A 10 -7.26 -2.69 -6.21
C ILE A 10 -5.96 -3.24 -5.62
N ALA A 11 -5.78 -3.10 -4.31
CA ALA A 11 -4.74 -3.84 -3.60
C ALA A 11 -5.31 -5.19 -3.17
N LYS A 12 -4.51 -6.25 -3.35
CA LYS A 12 -4.84 -7.61 -2.94
C LYS A 12 -3.72 -8.15 -2.06
N VAL A 13 -4.10 -8.74 -0.93
CA VAL A 13 -3.19 -9.37 0.03
C VAL A 13 -3.30 -10.88 -0.06
N GLU A 14 -2.16 -11.55 -0.21
CA GLU A 14 -2.04 -13.00 -0.22
C GLU A 14 -1.70 -13.54 1.19
N PRO A 15 -2.08 -14.78 1.53
CA PRO A 15 -2.74 -15.78 0.68
C PRO A 15 -4.28 -15.72 0.70
N ASP A 16 -4.87 -14.96 1.63
CA ASP A 16 -6.32 -15.00 1.88
C ASP A 16 -7.12 -14.22 0.83
N GLY A 17 -6.45 -13.47 -0.05
CA GLY A 17 -7.06 -12.75 -1.16
C GLY A 17 -7.86 -11.52 -0.73
N GLN A 18 -7.64 -10.98 0.48
CA GLN A 18 -8.30 -9.78 0.94
C GLN A 18 -8.00 -8.60 0.00
N GLN A 19 -9.01 -7.77 -0.26
CA GLN A 19 -8.90 -6.64 -1.19
C GLN A 19 -9.38 -5.35 -0.56
N CYS A 20 -8.77 -4.25 -0.99
CA CYS A 20 -9.20 -2.90 -0.62
C CYS A 20 -8.94 -1.89 -1.74
N ASP A 21 -9.65 -0.77 -1.69
CA ASP A 21 -9.41 0.37 -2.58
C ASP A 21 -8.08 1.06 -2.21
N ALA A 22 -7.12 1.05 -3.13
CA ALA A 22 -5.81 1.66 -3.00
C ALA A 22 -5.79 3.05 -3.67
N TRP A 23 -5.90 4.11 -2.87
CA TRP A 23 -5.96 5.48 -3.33
C TRP A 23 -4.54 6.04 -3.60
N PRO A 24 -4.26 6.66 -4.76
CA PRO A 24 -2.90 7.10 -5.13
C PRO A 24 -2.34 8.24 -4.25
N GLU A 25 -3.22 9.04 -3.64
CA GLU A 25 -2.89 10.15 -2.76
C GLU A 25 -2.44 9.74 -1.35
N GLN A 26 -2.57 8.46 -0.96
CA GLN A 26 -2.22 8.02 0.39
C GLN A 26 -1.33 6.77 0.42
N PRO A 27 -0.67 6.46 1.56
CA PRO A 27 0.09 5.24 1.71
C PRO A 27 -0.79 4.00 1.60
N LEU A 28 -0.26 2.93 0.99
CA LEU A 28 -0.97 1.65 0.84
C LEU A 28 -1.49 1.09 2.19
N LEU A 29 -0.69 1.24 3.26
CA LEU A 29 -1.10 0.85 4.62
C LEU A 29 -2.41 1.51 5.07
N LEU A 30 -2.61 2.80 4.75
CA LEU A 30 -3.82 3.51 5.14
C LEU A 30 -5.04 3.01 4.37
N SER A 31 -4.88 2.71 3.09
CA SER A 31 -5.91 2.06 2.27
C SER A 31 -6.31 0.69 2.80
N MET A 32 -5.32 -0.11 3.20
CA MET A 32 -5.56 -1.46 3.76
C MET A 32 -6.37 -1.39 5.06
N GLU A 33 -6.01 -0.49 5.97
CA GLU A 33 -6.77 -0.27 7.21
C GLU A 33 -8.19 0.24 6.96
N GLN A 34 -8.39 1.17 6.03
CA GLN A 34 -9.72 1.65 5.63
C GLN A 34 -10.57 0.52 5.02
N GLY A 35 -9.94 -0.41 4.30
CA GLY A 35 -10.58 -1.63 3.79
C GLY A 35 -10.77 -2.73 4.84
N GLY A 36 -10.38 -2.51 6.09
CA GLY A 36 -10.52 -3.48 7.17
C GLY A 36 -9.52 -4.63 7.13
N ILE A 37 -8.42 -4.49 6.40
CA ILE A 37 -7.32 -5.47 6.37
C ILE A 37 -6.41 -5.22 7.57
N ASP A 38 -6.29 -6.22 8.44
CA ASP A 38 -5.37 -6.18 9.57
C ASP A 38 -3.93 -6.43 9.08
N TRP A 39 -3.09 -5.40 9.17
CA TRP A 39 -1.70 -5.46 8.73
C TRP A 39 -0.78 -4.90 9.81
N PRO A 40 0.38 -5.53 10.08
CA PRO A 40 1.28 -5.08 11.13
C PRO A 40 1.74 -3.64 10.87
N SER A 41 1.65 -2.78 11.89
CA SER A 41 2.05 -1.38 11.80
C SER A 41 2.67 -0.88 13.11
N SER A 42 3.55 0.13 13.00
CA SER A 42 4.18 0.78 14.15
C SER A 42 4.56 2.24 13.86
N CYS A 43 5.75 2.53 13.32
CA CYS A 43 6.26 3.91 13.19
C CYS A 43 5.49 4.82 12.21
N ARG A 44 4.82 4.22 11.21
CA ARG A 44 4.10 4.91 10.11
C ARG A 44 4.92 5.98 9.36
N ASN A 45 6.26 5.93 9.47
CA ASN A 45 7.20 6.89 8.89
C ASN A 45 8.35 6.19 8.16
N GLY A 46 8.18 4.93 7.76
CA GLY A 46 9.16 4.19 6.94
C GLY A 46 10.42 3.67 7.68
N THR A 47 10.59 3.93 8.97
CA THR A 47 11.85 3.60 9.68
C THR A 47 11.84 2.27 10.45
N CYS A 48 10.71 1.75 10.93
CA CYS A 48 10.70 0.50 11.73
C CYS A 48 10.61 -0.80 10.91
N ARG A 49 10.20 -0.71 9.63
CA ARG A 49 9.89 -1.86 8.75
C ARG A 49 8.82 -2.85 9.24
N THR A 50 8.10 -2.59 10.33
CA THR A 50 7.01 -3.46 10.81
C THR A 50 5.94 -3.73 9.74
N CYS A 51 5.64 -2.76 8.89
CA CYS A 51 4.64 -2.89 7.83
C CYS A 51 5.21 -3.30 6.46
N ILE A 52 6.46 -3.78 6.40
CA ILE A 52 7.07 -4.17 5.12
C ILE A 52 6.33 -5.37 4.52
N GLY A 53 6.11 -5.33 3.20
CA GLY A 53 5.51 -6.40 2.43
C GLY A 53 6.30 -6.66 1.16
N MET A 54 6.10 -7.83 0.57
CA MET A 54 6.67 -8.18 -0.73
C MET A 54 5.64 -7.91 -1.81
N LEU A 55 6.01 -7.10 -2.81
CA LEU A 55 5.17 -6.89 -3.99
C LEU A 55 5.26 -8.13 -4.89
N THR A 56 4.13 -8.79 -5.10
CA THR A 56 4.04 -9.98 -5.98
C THR A 56 3.79 -9.60 -7.43
N GLU A 57 2.96 -8.58 -7.67
CA GLU A 57 2.59 -8.08 -9.00
C GLU A 57 2.23 -6.58 -8.94
N GLY A 58 2.50 -5.85 -10.03
CA GLY A 58 2.17 -4.44 -10.18
C GLY A 58 3.34 -3.50 -9.85
N GLU A 59 3.02 -2.25 -9.52
CA GLU A 59 3.99 -1.21 -9.21
C GLU A 59 3.55 -0.42 -7.97
N VAL A 60 4.52 0.04 -7.18
CA VAL A 60 4.29 0.90 -6.01
C VAL A 60 5.24 2.08 -6.04
N ARG A 61 4.82 3.21 -5.45
CA ARG A 61 5.71 4.34 -5.17
C ARG A 61 6.12 4.34 -3.71
N TYR A 62 7.37 4.72 -3.46
CA TYR A 62 7.86 4.96 -2.11
C TYR A 62 7.89 6.47 -1.84
N ALA A 63 7.29 6.89 -0.72
CA ALA A 63 7.37 8.27 -0.25
C ALA A 63 8.66 8.55 0.54
N ILE A 64 9.35 7.48 0.95
CA ILE A 64 10.50 7.51 1.85
C ILE A 64 11.59 6.66 1.19
N GLU A 65 12.77 7.25 1.01
CA GLU A 65 13.91 6.56 0.41
C GLU A 65 14.44 5.47 1.35
N TRP A 66 15.03 4.41 0.80
CA TRP A 66 15.75 3.42 1.61
C TRP A 66 17.11 3.99 2.07
N PRO A 67 17.57 3.75 3.31
CA PRO A 67 16.99 2.88 4.36
C PRO A 67 15.91 3.54 5.24
N GLY A 68 15.42 4.72 4.90
CA GLY A 68 14.55 5.53 5.76
C GLY A 68 15.34 6.25 6.82
#